data_AF-A0A194X0N7-F1
#
_entry.id   AF-A0A194X0N7-F1
#
_cell.length_a   1.000
_cell.length_b   1.000
_cell.length_c   1.000
_cell.angle_alpha   90.00
_cell.angle_beta   90.00
_cell.angle_gamma   90.00
#
_symmetry.space_group_name_H-M   'P 1'
#
loop_
_entity.id
_entity.type
_entity.pdbx_description
1 polymer ?
#
loop_
_entity_poly.entity_id
_entity_poly.type
_entity_poly.pdbx_seq_one_letter_code
_entity_poly.pdbx_strand_id
1 'polypeptide(L)'
;MTVPIPALSAAEREKYDIFFPPLPNYGPPTLGKRFKWAVLRIGPPRPFQQEEERRAEEREKEERKWERQRDGDVDRAILESHGGWCPSEGGRDKMIRDVGYYARRVGLDCEELKVQTEDGHILVLWHVYDPREYIPLPAALRGIRGPESIDAIRPPSRKLEPQERGQTKEEERRYPILMIHGLLQSAGVYATNDEHSLAFWLCKEGFDVWLGNCRAGFTPEHVELDNQNPEMWNWDLRHMATLDLPALTARVLSETSFSKLALVGHSQGTTATLIALSRFSRPSLSSKLSVACLLAPAFYAASLLTTKFVFRFMRLIPLSAFTLLFGRTSFIPVMGKLGYLHGKVPENWIGGPSYAAYRFLFNWTDQNWDRGRGTGAMAWWLGRGGFADRDCVLSIKEELERENIEDLLEDFEKGATGSINPAEASTLREKLRKDEEKGFRSECWFPEYTAPLAFWAAGDDELVDGKRLLNRFRRGREPNANIVHKHVVAGYEHLDVVWSCDAVEKVGWEMRNVIWKSVQDKSEIRNPRGCVDI
;
A
#
# COMPACT_ATOMS: atom_id res chain seq x y z
N MET A 1 -55.48 -27.28 21.01
CA MET A 1 -54.52 -28.33 20.61
C MET A 1 -53.18 -27.66 20.34
N THR A 2 -52.28 -27.70 21.30
CA THR A 2 -50.82 -27.60 21.10
C THR A 2 -50.20 -28.32 22.29
N VAL A 3 -49.52 -29.42 21.98
CA VAL A 3 -48.91 -30.34 22.93
C VAL A 3 -47.67 -29.67 23.55
N PRO A 4 -47.44 -29.75 24.87
CA PRO A 4 -46.17 -29.32 25.43
C PRO A 4 -45.09 -30.37 25.11
N ILE A 5 -44.03 -29.96 24.42
CA ILE A 5 -42.83 -30.77 24.22
C ILE A 5 -42.12 -30.86 25.58
N PRO A 6 -41.69 -32.04 26.05
CA PRO A 6 -41.03 -32.19 27.34
C PRO A 6 -39.66 -31.50 27.33
N ALA A 7 -39.33 -30.83 28.44
CA ALA A 7 -38.02 -30.25 28.66
C ALA A 7 -36.95 -31.35 28.72
N LEU A 8 -35.94 -31.25 27.84
CA LEU A 8 -34.74 -32.10 27.86
C LEU A 8 -34.02 -32.00 29.21
N SER A 9 -33.45 -33.12 29.64
CA SER A 9 -32.72 -33.23 30.91
C SER A 9 -31.43 -32.41 30.90
N ALA A 10 -30.95 -31.99 32.08
CA ALA A 10 -29.72 -31.20 32.23
C ALA A 10 -28.46 -31.91 31.67
N ALA A 11 -28.50 -33.23 31.45
CA ALA A 11 -27.41 -34.01 30.87
C ALA A 11 -27.37 -33.98 29.32
N GLU A 12 -28.41 -33.47 28.65
CA GLU A 12 -28.46 -33.39 27.18
C GLU A 12 -28.11 -31.98 26.64
N ARG A 13 -27.96 -30.98 27.52
CA ARG A 13 -27.53 -29.61 27.14
C ARG A 13 -26.02 -29.43 26.99
N GLU A 14 -25.21 -30.42 27.35
CA GLU A 14 -23.74 -30.30 27.34
C GLU A 14 -23.08 -30.71 26.00
N LYS A 15 -23.86 -30.84 24.92
CA LYS A 15 -23.32 -31.23 23.58
C LYS A 15 -23.41 -30.15 22.50
N TYR A 16 -23.91 -28.95 22.79
CA TYR A 16 -24.05 -27.86 21.81
C TYR A 16 -23.75 -26.46 22.35
N ASP A 17 -22.70 -26.30 23.17
CA ASP A 17 -22.27 -24.99 23.68
C ASP A 17 -20.74 -24.81 23.56
N ILE A 18 -20.26 -24.60 22.33
CA ILE A 18 -18.95 -23.98 22.07
C ILE A 18 -19.07 -23.03 20.87
N PHE A 19 -19.81 -21.94 21.02
CA PHE A 19 -19.64 -20.75 20.20
C PHE A 19 -19.82 -19.50 21.08
N PHE A 20 -18.67 -18.97 21.51
CA PHE A 20 -18.38 -17.65 22.09
C PHE A 20 -19.52 -16.84 22.74
N PRO A 21 -19.47 -16.59 24.06
CA PRO A 21 -20.33 -15.61 24.72
C PRO A 21 -19.95 -14.15 24.35
N PRO A 22 -20.85 -13.18 24.58
CA PRO A 22 -20.76 -11.83 24.03
C PRO A 22 -19.68 -10.98 24.71
N LEU A 23 -19.06 -10.07 23.95
CA LEU A 23 -18.13 -9.05 24.48
C LEU A 23 -18.91 -7.81 24.96
N PRO A 24 -18.81 -7.39 26.24
CA PRO A 24 -19.26 -6.09 26.70
C PRO A 24 -18.10 -5.10 26.92
N ASN A 25 -18.38 -3.84 26.54
CA ASN A 25 -17.83 -2.55 26.98
C ASN A 25 -16.43 -2.50 27.63
N TYR A 26 -15.49 -1.86 26.93
CA TYR A 26 -14.14 -1.55 27.43
C TYR A 26 -14.14 -0.29 28.31
N GLY A 27 -14.29 -0.51 29.62
CA GLY A 27 -13.66 0.30 30.67
C GLY A 27 -12.51 -0.48 31.32
N PRO A 28 -11.61 0.17 32.08
CA PRO A 28 -10.34 -0.42 32.51
C PRO A 28 -10.52 -1.69 33.37
N PRO A 29 -9.61 -2.67 33.31
CA PRO A 29 -9.69 -3.86 34.12
C PRO A 29 -9.28 -3.62 35.58
N THR A 30 -10.13 -4.01 36.53
CA THR A 30 -9.76 -4.15 37.94
C THR A 30 -8.85 -5.38 38.14
N LEU A 31 -8.11 -5.43 39.26
CA LEU A 31 -7.09 -6.43 39.59
C LEU A 31 -7.51 -7.90 39.31
N GLY A 32 -8.80 -8.24 39.45
CA GLY A 32 -9.33 -9.57 39.19
C GLY A 32 -9.36 -10.00 37.71
N LYS A 33 -9.32 -9.05 36.76
CA LYS A 33 -9.27 -9.37 35.31
C LYS A 33 -7.86 -9.74 34.84
N ARG A 34 -6.78 -9.31 35.53
CA ARG A 34 -5.40 -9.75 35.22
C ARG A 34 -5.25 -11.26 35.37
N PHE A 35 -5.92 -11.86 36.35
CA PHE A 35 -5.87 -13.30 36.59
C PHE A 35 -6.68 -14.11 35.56
N LYS A 36 -7.82 -13.59 35.09
CA LYS A 36 -8.60 -14.22 33.99
C LYS A 36 -7.93 -14.08 32.62
N TRP A 37 -7.16 -13.02 32.39
CA TRP A 37 -6.40 -12.82 31.15
C TRP A 37 -5.22 -13.79 30.98
N ALA A 38 -4.64 -14.27 32.07
CA ALA A 38 -3.56 -15.26 32.05
C ALA A 38 -4.04 -16.67 31.65
N VAL A 39 -5.32 -16.99 31.86
CA VAL A 39 -5.85 -18.35 31.70
C VAL A 39 -6.37 -18.64 30.28
N LEU A 40 -6.50 -17.63 29.41
CA LEU A 40 -7.08 -17.75 28.06
C LEU A 40 -6.07 -17.73 26.90
N ARG A 41 -4.76 -17.61 27.16
CA ARG A 41 -3.71 -17.66 26.11
C ARG A 41 -3.08 -19.06 26.03
N ILE A 42 -3.76 -19.98 25.34
CA ILE A 42 -3.13 -21.23 24.89
C ILE A 42 -2.56 -20.96 23.49
N GLY A 43 -1.36 -20.39 23.44
CA GLY A 43 -0.60 -20.14 22.22
C GLY A 43 0.74 -19.45 22.53
N PRO A 44 1.79 -19.65 21.71
CA PRO A 44 3.06 -18.96 21.91
C PRO A 44 2.88 -17.43 21.81
N PRO A 45 3.67 -16.63 22.55
CA PRO A 45 3.61 -15.17 22.49
C PRO A 45 3.91 -14.66 21.07
N ARG A 46 3.22 -13.60 20.64
CA ARG A 46 3.46 -13.00 19.31
C ARG A 46 4.84 -12.30 19.29
N PRO A 47 5.56 -12.27 18.15
CA PRO A 47 6.93 -11.74 18.04
C PRO A 47 7.12 -10.32 18.59
N PHE A 48 6.12 -9.44 18.43
CA PHE A 48 6.18 -8.04 18.88
C PHE A 48 5.30 -7.74 20.10
N GLN A 49 4.77 -8.75 20.77
CA GLN A 49 3.77 -8.52 21.83
C GLN A 49 4.26 -7.58 22.95
N GLN A 50 5.52 -7.70 23.36
CA GLN A 50 6.08 -6.82 24.39
C GLN A 50 6.20 -5.37 23.91
N GLU A 51 6.54 -5.17 22.63
CA GLU A 51 6.66 -3.86 22.02
C GLU A 51 5.28 -3.21 21.81
N GLU A 52 4.27 -3.99 21.40
CA GLU A 52 2.89 -3.54 21.32
C GLU A 52 2.36 -3.09 22.69
N GLU A 53 2.60 -3.89 23.74
CA GLU A 53 2.21 -3.57 25.12
C GLU A 53 2.93 -2.30 25.60
N ARG A 54 4.23 -2.15 25.32
CA ARG A 54 5.01 -0.93 25.62
C ARG A 54 4.43 0.31 24.93
N ARG A 55 4.18 0.24 23.61
CA ARG A 55 3.61 1.35 22.83
C ARG A 55 2.19 1.69 23.28
N ALA A 56 1.39 0.70 23.66
CA ALA A 56 0.05 0.92 24.20
C ALA A 56 0.09 1.65 25.56
N GLU A 57 1.01 1.27 26.45
CA GLU A 57 1.22 1.99 27.71
C GLU A 57 1.70 3.44 27.50
N GLU A 58 2.53 3.68 26.48
CA GLU A 58 2.98 5.02 26.10
C GLU A 58 1.82 5.88 25.60
N ARG A 59 0.99 5.35 24.69
CA ARG A 59 -0.24 6.02 24.24
C ARG A 59 -1.18 6.34 25.39
N GLU A 60 -1.36 5.42 26.33
CA GLU A 60 -2.23 5.66 27.49
C GLU A 60 -1.68 6.76 28.41
N LYS A 61 -0.37 6.77 28.65
CA LYS A 61 0.29 7.83 29.44
C LYS A 61 0.16 9.18 28.75
N GLU A 62 0.34 9.23 27.44
CA GLU A 62 0.21 10.43 26.63
C GLU A 62 -1.23 10.94 26.58
N GLU A 63 -2.22 10.06 26.37
CA GLU A 63 -3.65 10.39 26.44
C GLU A 63 -4.01 11.04 27.79
N ARG A 64 -3.55 10.45 28.90
CA ARG A 64 -3.76 11.01 30.24
C ARG A 64 -3.07 12.36 30.43
N LYS A 65 -1.90 12.60 29.83
CA LYS A 65 -1.22 13.90 29.87
C LYS A 65 -2.01 14.93 29.07
N TRP A 66 -2.46 14.56 27.88
CA TRP A 66 -3.28 15.40 27.01
C TRP A 66 -4.59 15.82 27.68
N GLU A 67 -5.29 14.89 28.32
CA GLU A 67 -6.52 15.19 29.08
C GLU A 67 -6.29 16.10 30.31
N ARG A 68 -5.07 16.10 30.85
CA ARG A 68 -4.68 16.94 31.99
C ARG A 68 -4.21 18.34 31.58
N GLN A 69 -3.93 18.58 30.30
CA GLN A 69 -3.58 19.92 29.83
C GLN A 69 -4.73 20.89 30.17
N ARG A 70 -4.35 22.02 30.75
CA ARG A 70 -5.19 23.20 30.94
C ARG A 70 -4.46 24.36 30.28
N ASP A 71 -5.19 25.13 29.49
CA ASP A 71 -4.72 26.25 28.67
C ASP A 71 -3.79 25.87 27.51
N GLY A 72 -3.81 26.69 26.46
CA GLY A 72 -3.41 26.37 25.08
C GLY A 72 -1.92 26.10 24.78
N ASP A 73 -1.11 25.74 25.78
CA ASP A 73 0.28 25.32 25.59
C ASP A 73 0.44 23.80 25.75
N VAL A 74 1.15 23.18 24.80
CA VAL A 74 1.44 21.74 24.84
C VAL A 74 2.45 21.44 25.95
N ASP A 75 2.07 20.57 26.87
CA ASP A 75 2.91 20.06 27.97
C ASP A 75 4.30 19.64 27.46
N ARG A 76 5.35 20.16 28.10
CA ARG A 76 6.76 19.88 27.78
C ARG A 76 7.07 18.37 27.74
N ALA A 77 6.40 17.57 28.56
CA ALA A 77 6.57 16.12 28.58
C ALA A 77 5.94 15.39 27.39
N ILE A 78 5.10 16.07 26.60
CA ILE A 78 4.60 15.61 25.29
C ILE A 78 5.56 16.09 24.19
N LEU A 79 6.04 17.33 24.26
CA LEU A 79 7.07 17.82 23.33
C LEU A 79 8.33 16.94 23.34
N GLU A 80 8.78 16.50 24.51
CA GLU A 80 9.92 15.59 24.65
C GLU A 80 9.64 14.20 24.07
N SER A 81 8.43 13.64 24.21
CA SER A 81 8.09 12.32 23.64
C SER A 81 8.02 12.34 22.12
N HIS A 82 7.63 13.48 21.54
CA HIS A 82 7.60 13.68 20.09
C HIS A 82 8.91 14.26 19.54
N GLY A 83 10.03 14.22 20.28
CA GLY A 83 11.33 14.68 19.76
C GLY A 83 11.35 16.16 19.36
N GLY A 84 10.58 17.01 20.05
CA GLY A 84 10.47 18.45 19.79
C GLY A 84 9.42 18.82 18.72
N TRP A 85 8.68 17.85 18.19
CA TRP A 85 7.49 18.11 17.36
C TRP A 85 6.30 18.42 18.28
N CYS A 86 5.43 19.34 17.87
CA CYS A 86 4.34 19.84 18.69
C CYS A 86 3.00 19.34 18.16
N PRO A 87 2.41 18.27 18.72
CA PRO A 87 1.11 17.79 18.30
C PRO A 87 0.01 18.84 18.53
N SER A 88 -0.83 19.05 17.53
CA SER A 88 -2.02 19.91 17.64
C SER A 88 -3.31 19.10 17.85
N GLU A 89 -3.22 17.77 17.76
CA GLU A 89 -4.28 16.82 18.07
C GLU A 89 -3.75 15.79 19.05
N GLY A 90 -4.62 15.24 19.91
CA GLY A 90 -4.22 14.25 20.89
C GLY A 90 -5.41 13.73 21.69
N GLY A 91 -5.11 13.06 22.80
CA GLY A 91 -6.13 12.42 23.65
C GLY A 91 -6.64 11.13 23.02
N ARG A 92 -7.87 10.74 23.37
CA ARG A 92 -8.48 9.47 22.94
C ARG A 92 -8.40 9.31 21.42
N ASP A 93 -7.81 8.21 20.99
CA ASP A 93 -7.65 7.92 19.58
C ASP A 93 -9.00 7.67 18.90
N LYS A 94 -9.23 8.40 17.82
CA LYS A 94 -10.46 8.35 17.04
C LYS A 94 -10.13 7.71 15.70
N MET A 95 -10.75 6.59 15.40
CA MET A 95 -10.63 5.94 14.09
C MET A 95 -11.43 6.72 13.03
N ILE A 96 -10.85 7.78 12.47
CA ILE A 96 -11.44 8.61 11.42
C ILE A 96 -10.69 8.52 10.09
N ARG A 97 -11.35 8.93 9.01
CA ARG A 97 -10.83 8.84 7.64
C ARG A 97 -10.20 10.16 7.20
N ASP A 98 -9.26 10.66 8.00
CA ASP A 98 -8.55 11.91 7.74
C ASP A 98 -7.06 11.69 8.05
N VAL A 99 -6.22 11.74 7.02
CA VAL A 99 -4.75 11.62 7.19
C VAL A 99 -4.21 12.80 8.00
N GLY A 100 -4.81 13.99 7.85
CA GLY A 100 -4.42 15.18 8.59
C GLY A 100 -4.61 15.04 10.09
N TYR A 101 -5.65 14.34 10.54
CA TYR A 101 -5.83 14.03 11.96
C TYR A 101 -4.64 13.25 12.51
N TYR A 102 -4.23 12.17 11.86
CA TYR A 102 -3.09 11.37 12.30
C TYR A 102 -1.76 12.14 12.18
N ALA A 103 -1.61 13.01 11.16
CA ALA A 103 -0.44 13.88 11.04
C ALA A 103 -0.34 14.88 12.21
N ARG A 104 -1.45 15.50 12.59
CA ARG A 104 -1.52 16.44 13.72
C ARG A 104 -1.22 15.81 15.07
N ARG A 105 -1.45 14.50 15.22
CA ARG A 105 -1.05 13.75 16.43
C ARG A 105 0.44 13.57 16.58
N VAL A 106 1.21 13.69 15.49
CA VAL A 106 2.68 13.58 15.50
C VAL A 106 3.37 14.93 15.30
N GLY A 107 2.62 16.03 15.39
CA GLY A 107 3.12 17.40 15.21
C GLY A 107 3.44 17.78 13.76
N LEU A 108 2.88 17.05 12.79
CA LEU A 108 2.81 17.43 11.39
C LEU A 108 1.41 17.96 11.08
N ASP A 109 1.16 18.42 9.86
CA ASP A 109 -0.21 18.63 9.37
C ASP A 109 -0.31 18.18 7.91
N CYS A 110 -1.53 18.18 7.37
CA CYS A 110 -1.79 17.71 6.03
C CYS A 110 -2.80 18.57 5.30
N GLU A 111 -2.60 18.75 4.00
CA GLU A 111 -3.58 19.36 3.10
C GLU A 111 -4.02 18.40 2.00
N GLU A 112 -5.30 18.50 1.63
CA GLU A 112 -5.90 17.71 0.56
C GLU A 112 -5.96 18.55 -0.73
N LEU A 113 -5.42 18.03 -1.83
CA LEU A 113 -5.51 18.59 -3.17
C LEU A 113 -6.33 17.67 -4.09
N LYS A 114 -7.09 18.28 -5.01
CA LYS A 114 -7.81 17.57 -6.07
C LYS A 114 -6.99 17.52 -7.35
N VAL A 115 -6.86 16.32 -7.92
CA VAL A 115 -6.10 16.07 -9.15
C VAL A 115 -7.03 15.48 -10.19
N GLN A 116 -7.19 16.16 -11.33
CA GLN A 116 -8.00 15.65 -12.41
C GLN A 116 -7.14 14.84 -13.39
N THR A 117 -7.59 13.65 -13.75
CA THR A 117 -7.01 12.83 -14.81
C THR A 117 -7.54 13.26 -16.19
N GLU A 118 -6.84 12.83 -17.26
CA GLU A 118 -7.25 13.12 -18.64
C GLU A 118 -8.66 12.59 -18.98
N ASP A 119 -9.08 11.48 -18.35
CA ASP A 119 -10.42 10.89 -18.52
C ASP A 119 -11.49 11.49 -17.58
N GLY A 120 -11.14 12.45 -16.72
CA GLY A 120 -12.10 13.22 -15.92
C GLY A 120 -12.35 12.70 -14.51
N HIS A 121 -11.67 11.64 -14.06
CA HIS A 121 -11.67 11.25 -12.64
C HIS A 121 -10.97 12.30 -11.78
N ILE A 122 -11.52 12.53 -10.59
CA ILE A 122 -10.93 13.43 -9.60
C ILE A 122 -10.32 12.58 -8.48
N LEU A 123 -8.99 12.63 -8.41
CA LEU A 123 -8.18 11.95 -7.43
C LEU A 123 -7.92 12.86 -6.24
N VAL A 124 -7.68 12.23 -5.09
CA VAL A 124 -7.28 12.91 -3.87
C VAL A 124 -5.78 12.74 -3.68
N LEU A 125 -5.07 13.86 -3.51
CA LEU A 125 -3.65 13.90 -3.23
C LEU A 125 -3.43 14.61 -1.89
N TRP A 126 -2.84 13.90 -0.93
CA TRP A 126 -2.51 14.46 0.38
C TRP A 126 -1.07 14.96 0.38
N HIS A 127 -0.82 16.12 0.97
CA HIS A 127 0.53 16.65 1.18
C HIS A 127 0.78 16.76 2.68
N VAL A 128 1.76 16.02 3.20
CA VAL A 128 2.13 16.01 4.61
C VAL A 128 3.30 16.98 4.81
N TYR A 129 3.13 17.94 5.72
CA TYR A 129 4.10 19.02 5.90
C TYR A 129 4.35 19.34 7.38
N ASP A 130 5.47 20.03 7.63
CA ASP A 130 5.78 20.64 8.91
C ASP A 130 5.09 22.01 9.00
N PRO A 131 4.12 22.23 9.90
CA PRO A 131 3.40 23.50 10.01
C PRO A 131 4.28 24.68 10.42
N ARG A 132 5.51 24.44 10.91
CA ARG A 132 6.49 25.49 11.24
C ARG A 132 7.24 26.00 10.00
N GLU A 133 7.34 25.18 8.97
CA GLU A 133 8.12 25.48 7.76
C GLU A 133 7.23 25.71 6.52
N TYR A 134 6.00 25.22 6.52
CA TYR A 134 5.12 25.29 5.36
C TYR A 134 3.73 25.83 5.71
N ILE A 135 3.30 26.80 4.90
CA ILE A 135 1.93 27.32 4.92
C ILE A 135 1.13 26.60 3.84
N PRO A 136 0.00 25.96 4.18
CA PRO A 136 -0.81 25.23 3.21
C PRO A 136 -1.47 26.15 2.20
N LEU A 137 -1.79 25.62 1.03
CA LEU A 137 -2.51 26.33 -0.01
C LEU A 137 -3.87 26.81 0.52
N PRO A 138 -4.34 28.00 0.16
CA PRO A 138 -5.73 28.38 0.39
C PRO A 138 -6.69 27.37 -0.27
N ALA A 139 -7.85 27.11 0.33
CA ALA A 139 -8.82 26.13 -0.19
C ALA A 139 -9.19 26.36 -1.67
N ALA A 140 -9.24 27.62 -2.13
CA ALA A 140 -9.50 27.98 -3.51
C ALA A 140 -8.44 27.45 -4.51
N LEU A 141 -7.20 27.21 -4.05
CA LEU A 141 -6.09 26.70 -4.87
C LEU A 141 -5.91 25.17 -4.75
N ARG A 142 -6.61 24.52 -3.81
CA ARG A 142 -6.59 23.06 -3.61
C ARG A 142 -7.58 22.32 -4.53
N GLY A 143 -8.49 23.05 -5.17
CA GLY A 143 -9.50 22.49 -6.06
C GLY A 143 -8.96 22.02 -7.42
N ILE A 144 -9.89 21.54 -8.25
CA ILE A 144 -9.61 21.06 -9.59
C ILE A 144 -9.06 22.21 -10.45
N ARG A 145 -7.90 22.00 -11.09
CA ARG A 145 -7.27 22.98 -11.99
C ARG A 145 -7.38 22.59 -13.48
N GLY A 146 -8.00 21.46 -13.80
CA GLY A 146 -8.01 20.85 -15.14
C GLY A 146 -7.19 19.57 -15.17
N PRO A 147 -7.20 18.81 -16.29
CA PRO A 147 -6.45 17.56 -16.37
C PRO A 147 -4.94 17.85 -16.26
N GLU A 148 -4.29 17.14 -15.35
CA GLU A 148 -2.84 17.19 -15.17
C GLU A 148 -2.19 16.28 -16.21
N SER A 149 -1.16 16.78 -16.90
CA SER A 149 -0.45 16.03 -17.94
C SER A 149 1.04 15.99 -17.62
N ILE A 150 1.61 14.78 -17.59
CA ILE A 150 3.03 14.57 -17.33
C ILE A 150 3.93 15.08 -18.46
N ASP A 151 3.38 15.19 -19.67
CA ASP A 151 4.08 15.69 -20.86
C ASP A 151 4.11 17.24 -20.89
N ALA A 152 3.19 17.89 -20.17
CA ALA A 152 3.01 19.34 -20.14
C ALA A 152 2.68 19.82 -18.72
N ILE A 153 3.66 19.71 -17.81
CA ILE A 153 3.50 20.10 -16.41
C ILE A 153 3.26 21.60 -16.30
N ARG A 154 2.19 21.97 -15.61
CA ARG A 154 1.78 23.36 -15.40
C ARG A 154 2.64 24.04 -14.34
N PRO A 155 2.71 25.38 -14.32
CA PRO A 155 3.29 26.10 -13.19
C PRO A 155 2.50 25.85 -11.88
N PRO A 156 3.16 25.99 -10.72
CA PRO A 156 2.57 25.76 -9.40
C PRO A 156 1.27 26.55 -9.17
N SER A 157 0.45 26.10 -8.22
CA SER A 157 -0.81 26.79 -7.88
C SER A 157 -0.60 28.17 -7.27
N ARG A 158 0.55 28.40 -6.63
CA ARG A 158 0.96 29.69 -6.06
C ARG A 158 2.27 30.15 -6.69
N LYS A 159 2.54 31.45 -6.66
CA LYS A 159 3.89 31.94 -6.94
C LYS A 159 4.83 31.41 -5.86
N LEU A 160 5.88 30.72 -6.26
CA LEU A 160 6.97 30.35 -5.37
C LEU A 160 7.86 31.59 -5.19
N GLU A 161 8.22 31.91 -3.96
CA GLU A 161 9.16 33.01 -3.72
C GLU A 161 10.54 32.62 -4.28
N PRO A 162 11.27 33.56 -4.93
CA PRO A 162 12.61 33.29 -5.42
C PRO A 162 13.51 32.90 -4.25
N GLN A 163 14.22 31.78 -4.37
CA GLN A 163 15.27 31.43 -3.42
C GLN A 163 16.39 32.47 -3.52
N GLU A 164 16.58 33.28 -2.48
CA GLU A 164 17.64 34.29 -2.47
C GLU A 164 19.01 33.61 -2.34
N ARG A 165 20.00 34.07 -3.13
CA ARG A 165 21.36 33.52 -3.14
C ARG A 165 22.08 33.93 -1.84
N GLY A 166 21.91 33.13 -0.79
CA GLY A 166 22.43 33.40 0.55
C GLY A 166 21.62 32.79 1.70
N GLN A 167 20.52 32.07 1.40
CA GLN A 167 19.70 31.38 2.39
C GLN A 167 20.47 30.32 3.19
N THR A 168 20.06 30.13 4.43
CA THR A 168 20.64 29.13 5.33
C THR A 168 20.24 27.72 4.89
N LYS A 169 21.01 26.68 5.24
CA LYS A 169 20.67 25.27 4.93
C LYS A 169 19.28 24.82 5.42
N GLU A 170 18.70 25.54 6.39
CA GLU A 170 17.37 25.27 6.92
C GLU A 170 16.24 25.74 5.98
N GLU A 171 16.55 26.64 5.03
CA GLU A 171 15.62 27.21 4.05
C GLU A 171 15.72 26.52 2.67
N GLU A 172 16.57 25.48 2.54
CA GLU A 172 16.67 24.65 1.35
C GLU A 172 15.42 23.77 1.17
N ARG A 173 15.11 23.41 -0.09
CA ARG A 173 13.87 22.73 -0.45
C ARG A 173 13.94 21.26 -0.07
N ARG A 174 12.81 20.66 0.28
CA ARG A 174 12.72 19.23 0.59
C ARG A 174 12.42 18.42 -0.68
N TYR A 175 13.06 17.26 -0.85
CA TYR A 175 12.90 16.47 -2.06
C TYR A 175 11.56 15.71 -2.08
N PRO A 176 10.78 15.76 -3.19
CA PRO A 176 9.45 15.17 -3.24
C PRO A 176 9.45 13.64 -3.35
N ILE A 177 8.59 13.02 -2.54
CA ILE A 177 8.25 11.60 -2.57
C ILE A 177 6.73 11.47 -2.79
N LEU A 178 6.34 10.76 -3.84
CA LEU A 178 4.95 10.36 -4.07
C LEU A 178 4.74 8.91 -3.64
N MET A 179 3.79 8.65 -2.75
CA MET A 179 3.47 7.30 -2.27
C MET A 179 2.09 6.85 -2.74
N ILE A 180 2.01 5.64 -3.31
CA ILE A 180 0.80 5.08 -3.92
C ILE A 180 0.45 3.75 -3.24
N HIS A 181 -0.77 3.66 -2.73
CA HIS A 181 -1.25 2.50 -1.97
C HIS A 181 -1.59 1.29 -2.86
N GLY A 182 -1.83 0.15 -2.22
CA GLY A 182 -2.19 -1.10 -2.86
C GLY A 182 -3.68 -1.32 -3.07
N LEU A 183 -4.02 -2.55 -3.48
CA LEU A 183 -5.40 -2.99 -3.65
C LEU A 183 -6.04 -3.05 -2.27
N LEU A 184 -7.32 -2.68 -2.17
CA LEU A 184 -8.00 -2.73 -0.87
C LEU A 184 -7.42 -1.75 0.16
N GLN A 185 -6.90 -0.59 -0.27
CA GLN A 185 -6.27 0.40 0.61
C GLN A 185 -6.60 1.85 0.21
N SER A 186 -6.10 2.79 1.01
CA SER A 186 -6.05 4.23 0.73
C SER A 186 -4.67 4.78 1.12
N ALA A 187 -4.40 6.05 0.83
CA ALA A 187 -3.21 6.79 1.26
C ALA A 187 -2.90 6.62 2.76
N GLY A 188 -3.93 6.41 3.59
CA GLY A 188 -3.78 6.16 5.02
C GLY A 188 -2.91 4.95 5.37
N VAL A 189 -2.66 4.01 4.44
CA VAL A 189 -1.73 2.88 4.65
C VAL A 189 -0.36 3.35 5.15
N TYR A 190 0.11 4.52 4.70
CA TYR A 190 1.41 5.05 5.09
C TYR A 190 1.36 5.90 6.38
N ALA A 191 0.23 5.96 7.07
CA ALA A 191 -0.11 6.89 8.16
C ALA A 191 -0.81 6.20 9.36
N THR A 192 -0.62 4.89 9.56
CA THR A 192 -1.37 4.11 10.58
C THR A 192 -0.63 3.88 11.90
N ASN A 193 0.68 4.14 11.97
CA ASN A 193 1.56 3.73 13.06
C ASN A 193 2.15 4.93 13.84
N ASP A 194 1.39 6.02 13.94
CA ASP A 194 1.83 7.28 14.58
C ASP A 194 3.22 7.71 14.06
N GLU A 195 4.15 8.03 14.94
CA GLU A 195 5.55 8.42 14.66
C GLU A 195 6.30 7.42 13.75
N HIS A 196 5.90 6.14 13.77
CA HIS A 196 6.53 5.06 12.99
C HIS A 196 5.86 4.83 11.64
N SER A 197 4.88 5.66 11.29
CA SER A 197 4.29 5.66 9.96
C SER A 197 5.31 6.12 8.92
N LEU A 198 5.52 5.36 7.84
CA LEU A 198 6.52 5.69 6.81
C LEU A 198 6.36 7.12 6.27
N ALA A 199 5.14 7.59 6.05
CA ALA A 199 4.90 8.96 5.56
C ALA A 199 5.37 10.03 6.53
N PHE A 200 5.02 9.88 7.82
CA PHE A 200 5.34 10.85 8.86
C PHE A 200 6.83 10.82 9.18
N TRP A 201 7.40 9.63 9.29
CA TRP A 201 8.83 9.45 9.50
C TRP A 201 9.64 10.09 8.35
N LEU A 202 9.32 9.81 7.09
CA LEU A 202 10.02 10.42 5.94
C LEU A 202 9.89 11.96 5.90
N CYS A 203 8.73 12.50 6.26
CA CYS A 203 8.53 13.94 6.35
C CYS A 203 9.44 14.56 7.44
N LYS A 204 9.54 13.90 8.60
CA LYS A 204 10.43 14.33 9.70
C LYS A 204 11.92 14.14 9.38
N GLU A 205 12.25 13.18 8.53
CA GLU A 205 13.61 12.97 8.00
C GLU A 205 14.01 14.05 6.99
N GLY A 206 13.09 14.92 6.54
CA GLY A 206 13.39 16.06 5.69
C GLY A 206 12.96 15.92 4.23
N PHE A 207 12.12 14.93 3.91
CA PHE A 207 11.50 14.82 2.59
C PHE A 207 10.17 15.58 2.51
N ASP A 208 9.77 15.90 1.29
CA ASP A 208 8.46 16.46 0.97
C ASP A 208 7.52 15.31 0.56
N VAL A 209 6.53 14.98 1.38
CA VAL A 209 5.79 13.71 1.29
C VAL A 209 4.36 13.92 0.77
N TRP A 210 4.06 13.24 -0.33
CA TRP A 210 2.79 13.29 -1.04
C TRP A 210 2.17 11.89 -1.08
N LEU A 211 0.90 11.75 -0.69
CA LEU A 211 0.19 10.48 -0.67
C LEU A 211 -0.96 10.50 -1.67
N GLY A 212 -0.84 9.72 -2.74
CA GLY A 212 -1.84 9.65 -3.79
C GLY A 212 -2.89 8.58 -3.52
N ASN A 213 -4.16 8.94 -3.71
CA ASN A 213 -5.24 7.97 -3.83
C ASN A 213 -5.49 7.64 -5.29
N CYS A 214 -5.73 6.35 -5.55
CA CYS A 214 -6.19 5.89 -6.84
C CYS A 214 -7.66 6.27 -7.07
N ARG A 215 -8.11 6.22 -8.32
CA ARG A 215 -9.53 6.39 -8.69
C ARG A 215 -10.44 5.46 -7.86
N ALA A 216 -11.65 5.95 -7.57
CA ALA A 216 -12.63 5.29 -6.70
C ALA A 216 -12.22 5.12 -5.23
N GLY A 217 -11.65 6.17 -4.63
CA GLY A 217 -11.46 6.29 -3.18
C GLY A 217 -12.78 6.29 -2.38
N PHE A 218 -12.74 6.70 -1.11
CA PHE A 218 -13.92 6.67 -0.23
C PHE A 218 -15.11 7.49 -0.76
N THR A 219 -14.81 8.60 -1.42
CA THR A 219 -15.76 9.47 -2.11
C THR A 219 -15.31 9.60 -3.56
N PRO A 220 -15.74 8.69 -4.44
CA PRO A 220 -15.40 8.77 -5.85
C PRO A 220 -16.01 10.03 -6.46
N GLU A 221 -15.21 10.74 -7.25
CA GLU A 221 -15.57 12.00 -7.90
C GLU A 221 -15.12 11.96 -9.37
N HIS A 222 -15.90 12.59 -10.24
CA HIS A 222 -15.61 12.72 -11.66
C HIS A 222 -16.22 14.05 -12.15
N VAL A 223 -15.63 14.68 -13.18
CA VAL A 223 -16.09 15.98 -13.68
C VAL A 223 -17.50 15.90 -14.28
N GLU A 224 -17.77 14.86 -15.08
CA GLU A 224 -19.05 14.70 -15.80
C GLU A 224 -19.94 13.54 -15.32
N LEU A 225 -19.37 12.48 -14.75
CA LEU A 225 -20.08 11.24 -14.44
C LEU A 225 -20.47 11.18 -12.96
N ASP A 226 -21.66 10.67 -12.68
CA ASP A 226 -22.10 10.38 -11.31
C ASP A 226 -21.75 8.94 -10.88
N ASN A 227 -21.79 8.68 -9.56
CA ASN A 227 -21.48 7.39 -8.95
C ASN A 227 -22.43 6.24 -9.35
N GLN A 228 -23.60 6.55 -9.91
CA GLN A 228 -24.57 5.55 -10.38
C GLN A 228 -24.33 5.18 -11.85
N ASN A 229 -23.65 6.04 -12.61
CA ASN A 229 -23.29 5.79 -14.00
C ASN A 229 -22.25 4.65 -14.09
N PRO A 230 -22.56 3.54 -14.80
CA PRO A 230 -21.62 2.43 -14.97
C PRO A 230 -20.28 2.82 -15.60
N GLU A 231 -20.26 3.82 -16.50
CA GLU A 231 -19.02 4.28 -17.15
C GLU A 231 -18.01 4.86 -16.15
N MET A 232 -18.47 5.41 -15.02
CA MET A 232 -17.58 5.89 -13.96
C MET A 232 -16.68 4.77 -13.38
N TRP A 233 -17.16 3.52 -13.47
CA TRP A 233 -16.53 2.33 -12.91
C TRP A 233 -15.87 1.45 -13.98
N ASN A 234 -15.93 1.87 -15.26
CA ASN A 234 -15.40 1.15 -16.40
C ASN A 234 -13.91 1.44 -16.62
N TRP A 235 -13.09 1.06 -15.63
CA TRP A 235 -11.64 1.23 -15.67
C TRP A 235 -10.97 0.02 -15.02
N ASP A 236 -9.68 -0.15 -15.34
CA ASP A 236 -8.85 -1.23 -14.83
C ASP A 236 -7.48 -0.70 -14.37
N LEU A 237 -6.58 -1.61 -14.04
CA LEU A 237 -5.24 -1.26 -13.57
C LEU A 237 -4.41 -0.48 -14.60
N ARG A 238 -4.69 -0.65 -15.91
CA ARG A 238 -3.99 0.10 -16.96
C ARG A 238 -4.34 1.58 -16.87
N HIS A 239 -5.61 1.91 -16.65
CA HIS A 239 -6.03 3.30 -16.46
C HIS A 239 -5.34 3.95 -15.26
N MET A 240 -5.20 3.21 -14.15
CA MET A 240 -4.43 3.69 -13.00
C MET A 240 -2.95 3.94 -13.35
N ALA A 241 -2.36 3.05 -14.15
CA ALA A 241 -0.97 3.18 -14.60
C ALA A 241 -0.76 4.33 -15.61
N THR A 242 -1.68 4.52 -16.55
CA THR A 242 -1.53 5.47 -17.68
C THR A 242 -2.12 6.85 -17.41
N LEU A 243 -3.06 6.98 -16.46
CA LEU A 243 -3.81 8.22 -16.20
C LEU A 243 -3.60 8.71 -14.77
N ASP A 244 -3.82 7.86 -13.76
CA ASP A 244 -3.73 8.29 -12.35
C ASP A 244 -2.29 8.63 -11.95
N LEU A 245 -1.35 7.68 -12.15
CA LEU A 245 0.06 7.89 -11.78
C LEU A 245 0.67 9.10 -12.48
N PRO A 246 0.51 9.31 -13.81
CA PRO A 246 1.01 10.50 -14.48
C PRO A 246 0.36 11.80 -13.98
N ALA A 247 -0.95 11.81 -13.73
CA ALA A 247 -1.64 13.02 -13.24
C ALA A 247 -1.17 13.40 -11.83
N LEU A 248 -1.06 12.42 -10.91
CA LEU A 248 -0.55 12.64 -9.56
C LEU A 248 0.91 13.11 -9.59
N THR A 249 1.75 12.47 -10.42
CA THR A 249 3.17 12.86 -10.58
C THR A 249 3.29 14.27 -11.14
N ALA A 250 2.52 14.60 -12.18
CA ALA A 250 2.50 15.93 -12.77
C ALA A 250 2.07 16.99 -11.76
N ARG A 251 1.07 16.70 -10.91
CA ARG A 251 0.65 17.62 -9.87
C ARG A 251 1.75 17.88 -8.86
N VAL A 252 2.41 16.85 -8.35
CA VAL A 252 3.50 17.00 -7.38
C VAL A 252 4.64 17.81 -7.98
N LEU A 253 5.07 17.49 -9.21
CA LEU A 253 6.15 18.24 -9.87
C LEU A 253 5.75 19.68 -10.19
N SER A 254 4.46 19.95 -10.45
CA SER A 254 3.94 21.30 -10.60
C SER A 254 4.08 22.10 -9.31
N GLU A 255 3.57 21.60 -8.18
CA GLU A 255 3.59 22.32 -6.91
C GLU A 255 5.01 22.47 -6.35
N THR A 256 5.82 21.44 -6.53
CA THR A 256 7.17 21.37 -5.99
C THR A 256 8.22 21.87 -6.97
N SER A 257 7.89 22.23 -8.21
CA SER A 257 8.84 22.68 -9.26
C SER A 257 10.13 21.85 -9.42
N PHE A 258 10.16 20.62 -8.92
CA PHE A 258 11.25 19.69 -9.19
C PHE A 258 11.07 19.09 -10.58
N SER A 259 12.17 18.73 -11.23
CA SER A 259 12.12 18.02 -12.51
C SER A 259 11.79 16.54 -12.37
N LYS A 260 12.09 15.96 -11.20
CA LYS A 260 11.89 14.55 -10.85
C LYS A 260 11.50 14.38 -9.39
N LEU A 261 10.74 13.33 -9.10
CA LEU A 261 10.41 12.89 -7.74
C LEU A 261 10.76 11.41 -7.52
N ALA A 262 10.81 10.95 -6.27
CA ALA A 262 10.84 9.53 -5.96
C ALA A 262 9.41 8.97 -5.84
N LEU A 263 9.15 7.81 -6.46
CA LEU A 263 7.85 7.15 -6.40
C LEU A 263 7.94 5.92 -5.50
N VAL A 264 7.06 5.81 -4.50
CA VAL A 264 6.94 4.64 -3.63
C VAL A 264 5.60 3.97 -3.93
N GLY A 265 5.62 2.71 -4.35
CA GLY A 265 4.41 1.91 -4.55
C GLY A 265 4.35 0.76 -3.55
N HIS A 266 3.15 0.42 -3.10
CA HIS A 266 2.89 -0.79 -2.32
C HIS A 266 1.89 -1.69 -3.03
N SER A 267 2.15 -3.00 -3.11
CA SER A 267 1.23 -4.00 -3.70
C SER A 267 0.72 -3.56 -5.08
N GLN A 268 -0.59 -3.40 -5.32
CA GLN A 268 -1.13 -2.89 -6.59
C GLN A 268 -0.50 -1.57 -7.05
N GLY A 269 -0.09 -0.69 -6.14
CA GLY A 269 0.63 0.55 -6.49
C GLY A 269 1.97 0.26 -7.18
N THR A 270 2.66 -0.82 -6.80
CA THR A 270 3.85 -1.31 -7.52
C THR A 270 3.49 -1.82 -8.92
N THR A 271 2.36 -2.51 -9.05
CA THR A 271 1.91 -3.06 -10.33
C THR A 271 1.57 -1.94 -11.30
N ALA A 272 0.81 -0.94 -10.86
CA ALA A 272 0.50 0.24 -11.66
C ALA A 272 1.80 0.95 -12.09
N THR A 273 2.77 1.08 -11.17
CA THR A 273 4.07 1.71 -11.46
C THR A 273 4.85 0.94 -12.51
N LEU A 274 5.00 -0.38 -12.35
CA LEU A 274 5.73 -1.22 -13.29
C LEU A 274 5.02 -1.30 -14.65
N ILE A 275 3.69 -1.35 -14.70
CA ILE A 275 2.94 -1.23 -15.96
C ILE A 275 3.26 0.11 -16.62
N ALA A 276 3.18 1.22 -15.88
CA ALA A 276 3.42 2.57 -16.40
C ALA A 276 4.82 2.73 -17.01
N LEU A 277 5.82 2.10 -16.39
CA LEU A 277 7.22 2.11 -16.80
C LEU A 277 7.58 1.04 -17.85
N SER A 278 6.67 0.12 -18.16
CA SER A 278 6.88 -0.89 -19.20
C SER A 278 6.82 -0.27 -20.61
N ARG A 279 7.32 -1.00 -21.61
CA ARG A 279 7.30 -0.57 -23.02
C ARG A 279 5.89 -0.32 -23.59
N PHE A 280 4.85 -0.83 -22.93
CA PHE A 280 3.48 -0.83 -23.43
C PHE A 280 2.62 0.32 -22.91
N SER A 281 3.18 1.24 -22.11
CA SER A 281 2.40 2.20 -21.33
C SER A 281 2.82 3.67 -21.54
N ARG A 282 3.46 4.32 -20.57
CA ARG A 282 3.66 5.79 -20.56
C ARG A 282 5.14 6.16 -20.36
N PRO A 283 5.95 6.18 -21.44
CA PRO A 283 7.40 6.43 -21.37
C PRO A 283 7.79 7.73 -20.67
N SER A 284 6.99 8.78 -20.80
CA SER A 284 7.28 10.11 -20.24
C SER A 284 7.35 10.12 -18.72
N LEU A 285 6.59 9.25 -18.04
CA LEU A 285 6.64 9.11 -16.58
C LEU A 285 8.05 8.74 -16.12
N SER A 286 8.73 7.84 -16.84
CA SER A 286 10.07 7.36 -16.49
C SER A 286 11.09 8.50 -16.34
N SER A 287 11.04 9.48 -17.24
CA SER A 287 11.94 10.64 -17.22
C SER A 287 11.73 11.57 -16.03
N LYS A 288 10.59 11.44 -15.33
CA LYS A 288 10.14 12.26 -14.21
C LYS A 288 10.35 11.58 -12.85
N LEU A 289 10.92 10.37 -12.85
CA LEU A 289 11.25 9.65 -11.62
C LEU A 289 12.76 9.62 -11.42
N SER A 290 13.22 9.87 -10.19
CA SER A 290 14.61 9.59 -9.78
C SER A 290 14.80 8.12 -9.45
N VAL A 291 13.81 7.53 -8.76
CA VAL A 291 13.74 6.10 -8.45
C VAL A 291 12.29 5.69 -8.22
N ALA A 292 11.96 4.45 -8.55
CA ALA A 292 10.72 3.79 -8.14
C ALA A 292 11.03 2.73 -7.06
N CYS A 293 10.57 2.97 -5.83
CA CYS A 293 10.66 2.06 -4.70
C CYS A 293 9.40 1.20 -4.61
N LEU A 294 9.56 -0.12 -4.68
CA LEU A 294 8.48 -1.08 -4.88
C LEU A 294 8.39 -2.03 -3.67
N LEU A 295 7.40 -1.79 -2.82
CA LEU A 295 7.13 -2.55 -1.59
C LEU A 295 6.10 -3.65 -1.86
N ALA A 296 6.45 -4.91 -1.55
CA ALA A 296 5.65 -6.11 -1.85
C ALA A 296 5.18 -6.13 -3.32
N PRO A 297 6.10 -6.23 -4.30
CA PRO A 297 5.79 -6.02 -5.70
C PRO A 297 4.80 -7.06 -6.25
N ALA A 298 3.59 -6.62 -6.58
CA ALA A 298 2.48 -7.49 -6.97
C ALA A 298 2.49 -7.79 -8.48
N PHE A 299 3.47 -8.60 -8.90
CA PHE A 299 3.70 -8.88 -10.33
C PHE A 299 3.56 -10.34 -10.74
N TYR A 300 3.89 -11.27 -9.84
CA TYR A 300 3.59 -12.68 -9.96
C TYR A 300 2.64 -13.10 -8.85
N ALA A 301 1.62 -13.89 -9.17
CA ALA A 301 0.72 -14.46 -8.18
C ALA A 301 1.45 -15.57 -7.39
N ALA A 302 1.28 -15.58 -6.06
CA ALA A 302 1.78 -16.65 -5.21
C ALA A 302 0.69 -17.71 -4.94
N SER A 303 1.07 -18.73 -4.16
CA SER A 303 0.28 -19.95 -3.93
C SER A 303 -1.13 -19.70 -3.39
N LEU A 304 -1.37 -18.61 -2.67
CA LEU A 304 -2.68 -18.32 -2.08
C LEU A 304 -3.79 -18.18 -3.14
N LEU A 305 -3.48 -17.50 -4.25
CA LEU A 305 -4.44 -17.22 -5.32
C LEU A 305 -4.79 -18.47 -6.12
N THR A 306 -3.93 -19.50 -6.09
CA THR A 306 -4.15 -20.78 -6.77
C THR A 306 -4.73 -21.87 -5.86
N THR A 307 -4.41 -21.84 -4.55
CA THR A 307 -4.76 -22.90 -3.59
C THR A 307 -6.10 -22.69 -2.89
N LYS A 308 -6.52 -21.44 -2.62
CA LYS A 308 -7.76 -21.18 -1.89
C LYS A 308 -9.00 -21.35 -2.76
N PHE A 309 -9.96 -22.11 -2.25
CA PHE A 309 -11.23 -22.41 -2.93
C PHE A 309 -12.00 -21.15 -3.36
N VAL A 310 -11.97 -20.07 -2.56
CA VAL A 310 -12.66 -18.82 -2.87
C VAL A 310 -12.15 -18.21 -4.18
N PHE A 311 -10.84 -18.07 -4.35
CA PHE A 311 -10.24 -17.50 -5.56
C PHE A 311 -10.38 -18.45 -6.75
N ARG A 312 -10.22 -19.76 -6.53
CA ARG A 312 -10.45 -20.78 -7.55
C ARG A 312 -11.91 -20.77 -8.05
N PHE A 313 -12.88 -20.58 -7.15
CA PHE A 313 -14.29 -20.44 -7.52
C PHE A 313 -14.53 -19.15 -8.29
N MET A 314 -13.96 -18.01 -7.85
CA MET A 314 -14.08 -16.74 -8.55
C MET A 314 -13.55 -16.78 -10.00
N ARG A 315 -12.46 -17.53 -10.26
CA ARG A 315 -11.93 -17.76 -11.63
C ARG A 315 -12.90 -18.51 -12.54
N LEU A 316 -13.78 -19.34 -11.98
CA LEU A 316 -14.75 -20.13 -12.75
C LEU A 316 -16.02 -19.34 -13.09
N ILE A 317 -16.24 -18.20 -12.44
CA ILE A 317 -17.41 -17.35 -12.70
C ILE A 317 -17.18 -16.61 -14.03
N PRO A 318 -18.03 -16.82 -15.06
CA PRO A 318 -17.94 -16.04 -16.30
C PRO A 318 -18.23 -14.56 -16.03
N LEU A 319 -17.63 -13.66 -16.80
CA LEU A 319 -17.75 -12.20 -16.60
C LEU A 319 -19.21 -11.71 -16.54
N SER A 320 -20.11 -12.33 -17.29
CA SER A 320 -21.55 -12.05 -17.25
C SER A 320 -22.18 -12.39 -15.89
N ALA A 321 -21.86 -13.55 -15.32
CA ALA A 321 -22.32 -13.95 -13.99
C ALA A 321 -21.64 -13.13 -12.89
N PHE A 322 -20.37 -12.78 -13.05
CA PHE A 322 -19.66 -11.90 -12.14
C PHE A 322 -20.32 -10.52 -12.08
N THR A 323 -20.64 -9.95 -13.24
CA THR A 323 -21.35 -8.69 -13.38
C THR A 323 -22.76 -8.75 -12.79
N LEU A 324 -23.43 -9.91 -12.90
CA LEU A 324 -24.75 -10.14 -12.29
C LEU A 324 -24.66 -10.21 -10.76
N LEU A 325 -23.62 -10.86 -10.21
CA LEU A 325 -23.44 -11.08 -8.77
C LEU A 325 -22.93 -9.84 -8.04
N PHE A 326 -22.02 -9.07 -8.65
CA PHE A 326 -21.32 -7.95 -8.01
C PHE A 326 -21.73 -6.58 -8.57
N GLY A 327 -22.55 -6.54 -9.62
CA GLY A 327 -23.01 -5.30 -10.28
C GLY A 327 -21.97 -4.70 -11.25
N ARG A 328 -22.35 -3.58 -11.88
CA ARG A 328 -21.50 -2.78 -12.81
C ARG A 328 -20.94 -1.50 -12.20
N THR A 329 -21.15 -1.28 -10.90
CA THR A 329 -20.73 -0.06 -10.20
C THR A 329 -19.65 -0.40 -9.16
N SER A 330 -19.99 -0.48 -7.89
CA SER A 330 -19.08 -0.90 -6.81
C SER A 330 -19.36 -2.36 -6.43
N PHE A 331 -18.40 -3.29 -6.64
CA PHE A 331 -18.32 -4.73 -6.23
C PHE A 331 -18.87 -5.03 -4.84
N ILE A 332 -18.90 -4.08 -3.89
CA ILE A 332 -19.67 -4.24 -2.65
C ILE A 332 -20.22 -2.89 -2.15
N PRO A 333 -21.41 -2.42 -2.59
CA PRO A 333 -22.00 -1.16 -2.14
C PRO A 333 -22.31 -1.17 -0.64
N VAL A 334 -22.55 -2.37 -0.08
CA VAL A 334 -22.77 -2.61 1.36
C VAL A 334 -21.52 -2.25 2.17
N MET A 335 -20.32 -2.53 1.66
CA MET A 335 -19.09 -2.10 2.33
C MET A 335 -18.99 -0.58 2.29
N GLY A 336 -19.30 0.09 1.17
CA GLY A 336 -19.37 1.56 1.08
C GLY A 336 -20.30 2.17 2.13
N LYS A 337 -21.50 1.59 2.30
CA LYS A 337 -22.48 1.98 3.35
C LYS A 337 -22.00 1.66 4.77
N LEU A 338 -21.30 0.54 4.99
CA LEU A 338 -20.62 0.24 6.27
C LEU A 338 -19.46 1.20 6.56
N GLY A 339 -18.78 1.69 5.52
CA GLY A 339 -17.76 2.74 5.63
C GLY A 339 -18.36 4.10 6.02
N TYR A 340 -19.61 4.36 5.67
CA TYR A 340 -20.37 5.52 6.17
C TYR A 340 -20.77 5.35 7.66
N LEU A 341 -20.82 4.12 8.15
CA LEU A 341 -21.07 3.79 9.57
C LEU A 341 -19.79 3.85 10.42
N HIS A 342 -18.58 3.86 9.83
CA HIS A 342 -17.34 4.09 10.57
C HIS A 342 -17.39 5.46 11.27
N GLY A 343 -17.11 5.47 12.57
CA GLY A 343 -17.25 6.65 13.44
C GLY A 343 -18.68 6.90 13.96
N LYS A 344 -19.68 6.12 13.53
CA LYS A 344 -21.08 6.19 14.00
C LYS A 344 -21.55 4.95 14.78
N VAL A 345 -20.80 3.86 14.73
CA VAL A 345 -21.06 2.61 15.49
C VAL A 345 -19.79 2.17 16.23
N PRO A 346 -19.90 1.38 17.32
CA PRO A 346 -18.75 0.86 18.04
C PRO A 346 -17.83 0.04 17.13
N GLU A 347 -16.53 0.31 17.18
CA GLU A 347 -15.53 -0.20 16.23
C GLU A 347 -15.50 -1.72 16.10
N ASN A 348 -15.72 -2.44 17.20
CA ASN A 348 -15.75 -3.90 17.25
C ASN A 348 -16.81 -4.53 16.32
N TRP A 349 -17.84 -3.76 15.94
CA TRP A 349 -18.93 -4.23 15.09
C TRP A 349 -18.56 -4.27 13.61
N ILE A 350 -17.58 -3.46 13.19
CA ILE A 350 -17.08 -3.43 11.80
C ILE A 350 -15.70 -4.05 11.71
N GLY A 351 -14.80 -3.71 12.65
CA GLY A 351 -13.41 -4.16 12.69
C GLY A 351 -13.29 -5.68 12.84
N GLY A 352 -14.01 -6.29 13.80
CA GLY A 352 -13.95 -7.74 14.05
C GLY A 352 -14.41 -8.61 12.87
N PRO A 353 -15.59 -8.36 12.28
CA PRO A 353 -16.05 -9.09 11.09
C PRO A 353 -15.19 -8.82 9.85
N SER A 354 -14.76 -7.57 9.64
CA SER A 354 -13.77 -7.26 8.60
C SER A 354 -12.48 -8.04 8.87
N TYR A 355 -12.08 -8.17 10.14
CA TYR A 355 -10.93 -8.95 10.62
C TYR A 355 -11.04 -10.48 10.35
N ALA A 356 -12.24 -11.04 10.48
CA ALA A 356 -12.45 -12.43 10.08
C ALA A 356 -12.34 -12.58 8.55
N ALA A 357 -12.86 -11.62 7.79
CA ALA A 357 -12.93 -11.70 6.32
C ALA A 357 -11.55 -11.67 5.63
N TYR A 358 -10.68 -10.68 5.87
CA TYR A 358 -9.33 -10.68 5.25
C TYR A 358 -8.42 -11.79 5.78
N ARG A 359 -8.58 -12.28 7.02
CA ARG A 359 -7.82 -13.44 7.51
C ARG A 359 -8.21 -14.67 6.71
N PHE A 360 -9.52 -14.88 6.57
CA PHE A 360 -10.05 -15.97 5.76
C PHE A 360 -9.64 -15.87 4.29
N LEU A 361 -9.76 -14.69 3.67
CA LEU A 361 -9.45 -14.49 2.26
C LEU A 361 -7.93 -14.58 2.00
N PHE A 362 -7.12 -13.87 2.77
CA PHE A 362 -5.71 -13.65 2.45
C PHE A 362 -4.71 -14.44 3.29
N ASN A 363 -5.17 -15.24 4.25
CA ASN A 363 -4.31 -16.00 5.18
C ASN A 363 -3.39 -15.15 6.06
N TRP A 364 -3.53 -13.82 5.98
CA TRP A 364 -2.79 -12.88 6.79
C TRP A 364 -3.06 -13.07 8.27
N THR A 365 -2.01 -13.04 9.05
CA THR A 365 -2.10 -13.08 10.51
C THR A 365 -2.05 -11.65 11.07
N ASP A 366 -2.86 -11.32 12.08
CA ASP A 366 -2.77 -10.06 12.86
C ASP A 366 -1.63 -10.10 13.85
N GLN A 367 -0.50 -10.68 13.47
CA GLN A 367 0.69 -10.37 14.23
C GLN A 367 1.02 -8.88 14.11
N ASN A 368 0.57 -8.19 13.04
CA ASN A 368 0.98 -6.81 12.79
C ASN A 368 -0.09 -5.76 12.31
N TRP A 369 -1.35 -6.03 11.86
CA TRP A 369 -2.12 -5.02 11.04
C TRP A 369 -3.70 -4.90 11.10
N ASP A 370 -4.31 -3.91 10.38
CA ASP A 370 -5.79 -3.62 10.16
C ASP A 370 -6.22 -3.03 8.73
N ARG A 371 -7.51 -2.95 8.28
CA ARG A 371 -7.99 -3.27 6.87
C ARG A 371 -8.89 -2.31 5.97
N GLY A 372 -8.67 -2.23 4.62
CA GLY A 372 -9.65 -2.57 3.51
C GLY A 372 -10.05 -1.68 2.24
N ARG A 373 -10.52 -2.32 1.09
CA ARG A 373 -11.51 -1.96 -0.05
C ARG A 373 -11.19 -1.72 -1.58
N GLY A 374 -12.05 -2.20 -2.51
CA GLY A 374 -12.05 -1.92 -3.98
C GLY A 374 -12.72 -3.00 -4.84
N THR A 375 -13.07 -2.77 -6.13
CA THR A 375 -14.17 -3.50 -6.81
C THR A 375 -14.03 -3.90 -8.30
N GLY A 376 -13.86 -2.96 -9.22
CA GLY A 376 -13.60 -3.25 -10.65
C GLY A 376 -12.17 -3.78 -10.84
N ALA A 377 -11.24 -3.18 -10.10
CA ALA A 377 -9.94 -3.77 -9.82
C ALA A 377 -10.06 -5.22 -9.32
N MET A 378 -11.05 -5.57 -8.48
CA MET A 378 -11.20 -6.96 -8.01
C MET A 378 -11.59 -7.93 -9.10
N ALA A 379 -12.36 -7.50 -10.11
CA ALA A 379 -12.59 -8.33 -11.30
C ALA A 379 -11.27 -8.56 -12.06
N TRP A 380 -10.43 -7.53 -12.18
CA TRP A 380 -9.10 -7.67 -12.78
C TRP A 380 -8.16 -8.52 -11.94
N TRP A 381 -8.22 -8.45 -10.61
CA TRP A 381 -7.36 -9.23 -9.71
C TRP A 381 -7.80 -10.68 -9.59
N LEU A 382 -9.11 -10.95 -9.54
CA LEU A 382 -9.67 -12.24 -9.11
C LEU A 382 -10.53 -12.95 -10.18
N GLY A 383 -10.93 -12.24 -11.23
CA GLY A 383 -11.80 -12.77 -12.30
C GLY A 383 -11.06 -13.54 -13.39
N ARG A 384 -11.82 -14.27 -14.22
CA ARG A 384 -11.31 -15.01 -15.38
C ARG A 384 -10.61 -14.08 -16.37
N GLY A 385 -9.38 -14.42 -16.77
CA GLY A 385 -8.53 -13.56 -17.58
C GLY A 385 -7.84 -12.40 -16.83
N GLY A 386 -7.95 -12.33 -15.50
CA GLY A 386 -7.28 -11.38 -14.61
C GLY A 386 -6.00 -11.92 -13.95
N PHE A 387 -5.43 -11.20 -12.97
CA PHE A 387 -4.16 -11.53 -12.30
C PHE A 387 -4.13 -12.94 -11.69
N ALA A 388 -5.16 -13.32 -10.92
CA ALA A 388 -5.26 -14.66 -10.32
C ALA A 388 -5.46 -15.78 -11.35
N ASP A 389 -5.79 -15.46 -12.61
CA ASP A 389 -5.94 -16.45 -13.70
C ASP A 389 -4.70 -16.52 -14.62
N ARG A 390 -4.00 -15.39 -14.78
CA ARG A 390 -2.79 -15.23 -15.62
C ARG A 390 -1.48 -15.52 -14.88
N ASP A 391 -1.48 -15.52 -13.54
CA ASP A 391 -0.33 -15.72 -12.65
C ASP A 391 0.83 -14.70 -12.80
N CYS A 392 0.83 -13.86 -13.84
CA CYS A 392 1.73 -12.73 -14.08
C CYS A 392 0.94 -11.53 -14.64
N VAL A 393 1.41 -10.30 -14.33
CA VAL A 393 0.77 -9.05 -14.79
C VAL A 393 0.99 -8.78 -16.26
N LEU A 394 2.24 -8.94 -16.74
CA LEU A 394 2.63 -8.58 -18.10
C LEU A 394 2.80 -9.77 -19.04
N SER A 395 3.00 -10.99 -18.52
CA SER A 395 3.13 -12.17 -19.36
C SER A 395 1.78 -12.82 -19.66
N ILE A 396 1.62 -13.31 -20.88
CA ILE A 396 0.56 -14.28 -21.20
C ILE A 396 0.93 -15.68 -20.68
N LYS A 397 -0.04 -16.60 -20.66
CA LYS A 397 0.12 -17.91 -20.02
C LYS A 397 1.21 -18.76 -20.68
N GLU A 398 1.31 -18.64 -22.00
CA GLU A 398 2.30 -19.30 -22.83
C GLU A 398 3.73 -18.78 -22.56
N GLU A 399 3.87 -17.46 -22.34
CA GLU A 399 5.15 -16.84 -21.95
C GLU A 399 5.57 -17.29 -20.55
N LEU A 400 4.60 -17.40 -19.64
CA LEU A 400 4.85 -17.86 -18.28
C LEU A 400 5.26 -19.34 -18.23
N GLU A 401 4.63 -20.20 -19.02
CA GLU A 401 5.03 -21.60 -19.17
C GLU A 401 6.45 -21.70 -19.70
N ARG A 402 6.79 -20.88 -20.69
CA ARG A 402 8.15 -20.81 -21.21
C ARG A 402 9.15 -20.35 -20.15
N GLU A 403 8.86 -19.28 -19.42
CA GLU A 403 9.70 -18.77 -18.33
C GLU A 403 9.96 -19.87 -17.28
N ASN A 404 8.94 -20.65 -16.92
CA ASN A 404 9.08 -21.78 -16.00
C ASN A 404 9.99 -22.87 -16.56
N ILE A 405 9.87 -23.18 -17.85
CA ILE A 405 10.72 -24.18 -18.50
C ILE A 405 12.18 -23.72 -18.51
N GLU A 406 12.43 -22.47 -18.89
CA GLU A 406 13.76 -21.85 -18.84
C GLU A 406 14.32 -21.87 -17.41
N ASP A 407 13.49 -21.57 -16.41
CA ASP A 407 13.91 -21.58 -15.01
C ASP A 407 14.37 -22.98 -14.56
N LEU A 408 13.60 -24.02 -14.89
CA LEU A 408 13.92 -25.42 -14.57
C LEU A 408 15.20 -25.90 -15.27
N LEU A 409 15.41 -25.51 -16.52
CA LEU A 409 16.60 -25.89 -17.29
C LEU A 409 17.87 -25.23 -16.75
N GLU A 410 17.81 -23.93 -16.43
CA GLU A 410 18.95 -23.22 -15.85
C GLU A 410 19.29 -23.76 -14.44
N ASP A 411 18.29 -24.13 -13.64
CA ASP A 411 18.50 -24.77 -12.34
C ASP A 411 19.15 -26.15 -12.49
N PHE A 412 18.75 -26.94 -13.49
CA PHE A 412 19.38 -28.20 -13.85
C PHE A 412 20.84 -28.02 -14.30
N GLU A 413 21.12 -27.03 -15.14
CA GLU A 413 22.47 -26.73 -15.64
C GLU A 413 23.42 -26.26 -14.52
N LYS A 414 22.88 -25.58 -13.51
CA LYS A 414 23.62 -25.18 -12.31
C LYS A 414 23.75 -26.29 -11.27
N GLY A 415 23.13 -27.45 -11.48
CA GLY A 415 23.13 -28.57 -10.53
C GLY A 415 22.40 -28.23 -9.22
N ALA A 416 21.35 -27.43 -9.29
CA ALA A 416 20.58 -27.04 -8.10
C ALA A 416 19.91 -28.24 -7.43
N THR A 417 19.83 -28.23 -6.10
CA THR A 417 19.23 -29.32 -5.32
C THR A 417 17.74 -29.46 -5.66
N GLY A 418 17.31 -30.65 -6.09
CA GLY A 418 15.93 -30.90 -6.50
C GLY A 418 15.61 -30.49 -7.94
N SER A 419 16.63 -30.23 -8.78
CA SER A 419 16.45 -30.00 -10.21
C SER A 419 15.83 -31.21 -10.93
N ILE A 420 15.23 -30.95 -12.09
CA ILE A 420 14.71 -31.98 -12.99
C ILE A 420 15.76 -33.02 -13.39
N ASN A 421 15.30 -34.18 -13.86
CA ASN A 421 16.21 -35.23 -14.33
C ASN A 421 16.68 -34.96 -15.79
N PRO A 422 17.77 -35.61 -16.25
CA PRO A 422 18.31 -35.37 -17.60
C PRO A 422 17.33 -35.65 -18.76
N ALA A 423 16.42 -36.62 -18.63
CA ALA A 423 15.45 -36.96 -19.68
C ALA A 423 14.35 -35.89 -19.80
N GLU A 424 13.89 -35.39 -18.65
CA GLU A 424 12.98 -34.26 -18.57
C GLU A 424 13.61 -32.99 -19.13
N ALA A 425 14.86 -32.70 -18.77
CA ALA A 425 15.63 -31.58 -19.33
C ALA A 425 15.74 -31.66 -20.86
N SER A 426 16.00 -32.85 -21.42
CA SER A 426 16.04 -33.04 -22.87
C SER A 426 14.68 -32.77 -23.53
N THR A 427 13.59 -33.18 -22.89
CA THR A 427 12.21 -32.98 -23.40
C THR A 427 11.84 -31.50 -23.39
N LEU A 428 12.17 -30.81 -22.31
CA LEU A 428 11.93 -29.38 -22.15
C LEU A 428 12.75 -28.53 -23.13
N ARG A 429 14.02 -28.88 -23.38
CA ARG A 429 14.85 -28.24 -24.43
C ARG A 429 14.21 -28.36 -25.81
N GLU A 430 13.69 -29.54 -26.15
CA GLU A 430 13.01 -29.75 -27.43
C GLU A 430 11.70 -28.95 -27.53
N LYS A 431 10.97 -28.78 -26.41
CA LYS A 431 9.79 -27.88 -26.36
C LYS A 431 10.19 -26.43 -26.64
N LEU A 432 11.22 -25.90 -25.97
CA LEU A 432 11.72 -24.54 -26.21
C LEU A 432 12.19 -24.35 -27.65
N ARG A 433 12.95 -25.30 -28.20
CA ARG A 433 13.43 -25.25 -29.59
C ARG A 433 12.26 -25.12 -30.57
N LYS A 434 11.19 -25.90 -30.37
CA LYS A 434 9.97 -25.82 -31.19
C LYS A 434 9.22 -24.51 -31.04
N ASP A 435 9.18 -23.94 -29.83
CA ASP A 435 8.54 -22.65 -29.59
C ASP A 435 9.32 -21.50 -30.25
N GLU A 436 10.65 -21.57 -30.23
CA GLU A 436 11.53 -20.63 -30.96
C GLU A 436 11.39 -20.74 -32.48
N GLU A 437 11.29 -21.96 -33.02
CA GLU A 437 11.01 -22.19 -34.45
C GLU A 437 9.67 -21.58 -34.90
N LYS A 438 8.69 -21.51 -34.00
CA LYS A 438 7.40 -20.84 -34.23
C LYS A 438 7.47 -19.32 -34.08
N GLY A 439 8.64 -18.77 -33.80
CA GLY A 439 8.86 -17.33 -33.63
C GLY A 439 8.47 -16.80 -32.25
N PHE A 440 8.16 -17.66 -31.28
CA PHE A 440 7.90 -17.24 -29.92
C PHE A 440 9.21 -16.80 -29.26
N ARG A 441 9.29 -15.58 -28.72
CA ARG A 441 10.47 -15.04 -28.02
C ARG A 441 10.02 -14.38 -26.72
N SER A 442 10.78 -14.60 -25.64
CA SER A 442 10.55 -13.89 -24.38
C SER A 442 10.92 -12.43 -24.57
N GLU A 443 9.94 -11.54 -24.45
CA GLU A 443 10.16 -10.10 -24.57
C GLU A 443 10.55 -9.49 -23.22
N CYS A 444 11.52 -8.57 -23.22
CA CYS A 444 11.79 -7.74 -22.05
C CYS A 444 10.61 -6.80 -21.80
N TRP A 445 10.21 -6.57 -20.57
CA TRP A 445 9.11 -5.65 -20.29
C TRP A 445 9.55 -4.20 -20.28
N PHE A 446 10.80 -3.95 -19.86
CA PHE A 446 11.29 -2.60 -19.60
C PHE A 446 12.20 -2.10 -20.73
N PRO A 447 12.00 -0.87 -21.25
CA PRO A 447 12.93 -0.21 -22.15
C PRO A 447 14.19 0.31 -21.42
N GLU A 448 15.24 0.66 -22.16
CA GLU A 448 16.52 1.14 -21.60
C GLU A 448 16.40 2.44 -20.79
N TYR A 449 15.40 3.26 -21.10
CA TYR A 449 15.15 4.54 -20.41
C TYR A 449 14.26 4.39 -19.17
N THR A 450 13.98 3.16 -18.71
CA THR A 450 13.21 2.91 -17.49
C THR A 450 13.93 3.50 -16.27
N ALA A 451 13.16 4.19 -15.43
CA ALA A 451 13.66 4.80 -14.21
C ALA A 451 14.30 3.74 -13.31
N PRO A 452 15.31 4.10 -12.50
CA PRO A 452 15.90 3.19 -11.53
C PRO A 452 14.82 2.52 -10.65
N LEU A 453 14.91 1.20 -10.50
CA LEU A 453 13.96 0.40 -9.73
C LEU A 453 14.63 -0.14 -8.45
N ALA A 454 13.91 -0.07 -7.34
CA ALA A 454 14.32 -0.56 -6.04
C ALA A 454 13.22 -1.45 -5.45
N PHE A 455 13.57 -2.63 -4.93
CA PHE A 455 12.57 -3.63 -4.52
C PHE A 455 12.73 -4.07 -3.06
N TRP A 456 11.59 -4.15 -2.35
CA TRP A 456 11.44 -4.79 -1.05
C TRP A 456 10.38 -5.89 -1.15
N ALA A 457 10.81 -7.13 -1.31
CA ALA A 457 9.92 -8.29 -1.36
C ALA A 457 9.72 -8.86 0.04
N ALA A 458 8.47 -9.09 0.44
CA ALA A 458 8.14 -9.79 1.66
C ALA A 458 8.49 -11.29 1.53
N GLY A 459 9.24 -11.82 2.49
CA GLY A 459 9.82 -13.16 2.42
C GLY A 459 8.80 -14.29 2.49
N ASP A 460 7.72 -14.09 3.24
CA ASP A 460 6.67 -15.07 3.50
C ASP A 460 5.32 -14.61 2.90
N ASP A 461 5.38 -13.83 1.83
CA ASP A 461 4.22 -13.32 1.12
C ASP A 461 3.53 -14.43 0.30
N GLU A 462 2.40 -14.92 0.80
CA GLU A 462 1.60 -15.91 0.09
C GLU A 462 0.69 -15.29 -1.00
N LEU A 463 0.53 -13.96 -1.03
CA LEU A 463 -0.32 -13.27 -2.02
C LEU A 463 0.43 -13.00 -3.31
N VAL A 464 1.67 -12.50 -3.21
CA VAL A 464 2.50 -12.16 -4.38
C VAL A 464 3.90 -12.74 -4.28
N ASP A 465 4.41 -13.27 -5.39
CA ASP A 465 5.73 -13.88 -5.45
C ASP A 465 6.80 -12.86 -5.87
N GLY A 466 7.21 -12.04 -4.89
CA GLY A 466 8.29 -11.07 -5.09
C GLY A 466 9.63 -11.72 -5.40
N LYS A 467 9.89 -12.94 -4.90
CA LYS A 467 11.16 -13.67 -5.14
C LYS A 467 11.27 -14.08 -6.61
N ARG A 468 10.17 -14.55 -7.21
CA ARG A 468 10.10 -14.87 -8.63
C ARG A 468 10.33 -13.65 -9.51
N LEU A 469 9.78 -12.50 -9.15
CA LEU A 469 10.06 -11.25 -9.85
C LEU A 469 11.56 -10.89 -9.79
N LEU A 470 12.17 -10.94 -8.61
CA LEU A 470 13.60 -10.66 -8.45
C LEU A 470 14.48 -11.66 -9.21
N ASN A 471 14.06 -12.92 -9.29
CA ASN A 471 14.73 -13.95 -10.07
C ASN A 471 14.69 -13.65 -11.58
N ARG A 472 13.59 -13.14 -12.12
CA ARG A 472 13.53 -12.67 -13.52
C ARG A 472 14.64 -11.66 -13.84
N PHE A 473 14.80 -10.65 -12.99
CA PHE A 473 15.87 -9.65 -13.14
C PHE A 473 17.26 -10.28 -12.95
N ARG A 474 17.43 -11.17 -11.97
CA ARG A 474 18.71 -11.84 -11.70
C ARG A 474 19.16 -12.74 -12.86
N ARG A 475 18.22 -13.41 -13.53
CA ARG A 475 18.46 -14.29 -14.69
C ARG A 475 18.69 -13.51 -16.00
N GLY A 476 18.73 -12.18 -15.96
CA GLY A 476 19.04 -11.35 -17.12
C GLY A 476 17.94 -11.25 -18.17
N ARG A 477 16.69 -11.63 -17.82
CA ARG A 477 15.53 -11.50 -18.74
C ARG A 477 15.12 -10.05 -18.99
N GLU A 478 15.55 -9.14 -18.12
CA GLU A 478 15.30 -7.69 -18.20
C GLU A 478 16.62 -6.92 -18.25
N PRO A 479 17.43 -7.07 -19.32
CA PRO A 479 18.76 -6.46 -19.41
C PRO A 479 18.71 -4.93 -19.45
N ASN A 480 17.57 -4.37 -19.85
CA ASN A 480 17.35 -2.94 -19.99
C ASN A 480 16.89 -2.27 -18.69
N ALA A 481 16.50 -3.05 -17.67
CA ALA A 481 16.00 -2.51 -16.41
C ALA A 481 17.17 -2.16 -15.48
N ASN A 482 17.24 -0.90 -15.04
CA ASN A 482 18.23 -0.47 -14.06
C ASN A 482 17.76 -0.78 -12.64
N ILE A 483 18.29 -1.84 -12.03
CA ILE A 483 17.94 -2.21 -10.65
C ILE A 483 18.99 -1.71 -9.67
N VAL A 484 18.60 -0.75 -8.82
CA VAL A 484 19.52 -0.10 -7.87
C VAL A 484 19.46 -0.69 -6.46
N HIS A 485 18.39 -1.40 -6.10
CA HIS A 485 18.26 -2.07 -4.81
C HIS A 485 17.37 -3.31 -4.88
N LYS A 486 17.71 -4.34 -4.11
CA LYS A 486 16.91 -5.56 -3.95
C LYS A 486 17.04 -6.07 -2.52
N HIS A 487 15.93 -6.17 -1.80
CA HIS A 487 15.90 -6.74 -0.45
C HIS A 487 14.70 -7.68 -0.32
N VAL A 488 14.95 -8.93 0.08
CA VAL A 488 13.91 -9.86 0.51
C VAL A 488 13.87 -9.83 2.04
N VAL A 489 12.81 -9.27 2.62
CA VAL A 489 12.69 -9.11 4.06
C VAL A 489 12.17 -10.42 4.67
N ALA A 490 13.05 -11.17 5.31
CA ALA A 490 12.71 -12.46 5.91
C ALA A 490 11.66 -12.30 7.02
N GLY A 491 10.67 -13.21 7.07
CA GLY A 491 9.60 -13.18 8.07
C GLY A 491 8.47 -12.20 7.78
N TYR A 492 8.59 -11.36 6.75
CA TYR A 492 7.54 -10.38 6.41
C TYR A 492 6.45 -11.03 5.56
N GLU A 493 5.21 -10.79 5.94
CA GLU A 493 4.00 -10.99 5.14
C GLU A 493 3.71 -9.73 4.28
N HIS A 494 2.68 -9.80 3.42
CA HIS A 494 2.40 -8.82 2.36
C HIS A 494 2.46 -7.32 2.73
N LEU A 495 1.80 -6.90 3.80
CA LEU A 495 1.71 -5.53 4.29
C LEU A 495 2.77 -5.21 5.38
N ASP A 496 3.69 -6.11 5.73
CA ASP A 496 4.64 -5.89 6.84
C ASP A 496 5.65 -4.83 6.43
N VAL A 497 5.89 -4.74 5.12
CA VAL A 497 6.67 -3.69 4.47
C VAL A 497 6.14 -2.27 4.72
N VAL A 498 4.90 -2.12 5.19
CA VAL A 498 4.29 -0.81 5.53
C VAL A 498 3.81 -0.71 6.97
N TRP A 499 3.43 -1.83 7.60
CA TRP A 499 2.71 -1.82 8.89
C TRP A 499 3.38 -2.56 10.03
N SER A 500 4.45 -3.33 9.79
CA SER A 500 5.16 -3.98 10.89
C SER A 500 5.73 -2.95 11.88
N CYS A 501 5.86 -3.36 13.14
CA CYS A 501 6.41 -2.49 14.19
C CYS A 501 7.86 -2.04 13.91
N ASP A 502 8.59 -2.82 13.11
CA ASP A 502 9.97 -2.60 12.68
C ASP A 502 10.09 -2.19 11.20
N ALA A 503 8.99 -1.72 10.58
CA ALA A 503 8.96 -1.33 9.16
C ALA A 503 9.95 -0.20 8.85
N VAL A 504 10.11 0.77 9.75
CA VAL A 504 11.08 1.86 9.57
C VAL A 504 12.50 1.30 9.57
N GLU A 505 12.81 0.42 10.51
CA GLU A 505 14.11 -0.21 10.73
C GLU A 505 14.52 -1.09 9.55
N LYS A 506 13.61 -1.93 9.05
CA LYS A 506 13.91 -2.90 7.98
C LYS A 506 13.69 -2.38 6.57
N VAL A 507 12.80 -1.41 6.38
CA VAL A 507 12.43 -0.88 5.05
C VAL A 507 12.71 0.62 4.95
N GLY A 508 12.23 1.41 5.91
CA GLY A 508 12.32 2.87 5.90
C GLY A 508 13.74 3.42 5.72
N TRP A 509 14.70 2.99 6.54
CA TRP A 509 16.09 3.47 6.48
C TRP A 509 16.77 3.17 5.13
N GLU A 510 16.61 1.96 4.62
CA GLU A 510 17.15 1.60 3.31
C GLU A 510 16.50 2.40 2.19
N MET A 511 15.17 2.49 2.20
CA MET A 511 14.40 3.22 1.19
C MET A 511 14.81 4.69 1.15
N ARG A 512 14.91 5.34 2.31
CA ARG A 512 15.39 6.71 2.46
C ARG A 512 16.77 6.91 1.82
N ASN A 513 17.71 5.99 2.10
CA ASN A 513 19.06 6.05 1.55
C ASN A 513 19.08 5.84 0.04
N VAL A 514 18.28 4.91 -0.48
CA VAL A 514 18.12 4.66 -1.93
C VAL A 514 17.57 5.89 -2.63
N ILE A 515 16.52 6.50 -2.07
CA ILE A 515 15.94 7.74 -2.58
C ILE A 515 17.01 8.83 -2.61
N TRP A 516 17.71 9.07 -1.50
CA TRP A 516 18.73 10.12 -1.45
C TRP A 516 19.89 9.93 -2.44
N LYS A 517 20.33 8.68 -2.66
CA LYS A 517 21.36 8.35 -3.66
C LYS A 517 20.90 8.60 -5.10
N SER A 518 19.60 8.51 -5.37
CA SER A 518 19.03 8.73 -6.70
C SER A 518 18.90 10.21 -7.09
N VAL A 519 19.01 11.13 -6.12
CA VAL A 519 18.94 12.57 -6.35
C VAL A 519 20.22 13.05 -7.05
N GLN A 520 20.08 13.54 -8.30
CA GLN A 520 21.21 13.92 -9.15
C GLN A 520 21.80 15.29 -8.78
N ASP A 521 20.94 16.29 -8.53
CA ASP A 521 21.33 17.63 -8.12
C ASP A 521 20.82 17.89 -6.70
N LYS A 522 21.75 17.96 -5.74
CA LYS A 522 21.49 18.18 -4.31
C LYS A 522 21.78 19.63 -3.89
N SER A 523 22.15 20.52 -4.81
CA SER A 523 22.67 21.85 -4.48
C SER A 523 21.63 22.79 -3.84
N GLU A 524 20.35 22.61 -4.17
CA GLU A 524 19.22 23.41 -3.66
C GLU A 524 18.31 22.61 -2.71
N ILE A 525 18.76 21.42 -2.28
CA ILE A 525 17.95 20.46 -1.53
C ILE A 525 18.53 20.27 -0.13
N ARG A 526 17.67 20.44 0.87
CA ARG A 526 18.01 20.20 2.26
C ARG A 526 18.43 18.75 2.44
N ASN A 527 19.62 18.53 2.98
CA ASN A 527 20.09 17.19 3.33
C ASN A 527 19.11 16.53 4.32
N PRO A 528 18.54 15.36 3.99
CA PRO A 528 17.76 14.60 4.94
C PRO A 528 18.60 14.22 6.16
N ARG A 529 17.94 14.11 7.32
CA ARG A 529 18.60 13.75 8.58
C ARG A 529 19.39 12.45 8.40
N GLY A 530 20.63 12.39 8.88
CA GLY A 530 21.46 11.19 8.76
C GLY A 530 21.83 10.75 7.33
N CYS A 531 21.69 11.62 6.33
CA CYS A 531 22.09 11.39 4.93
C CYS A 531 23.27 12.26 4.46
N VAL A 532 23.98 12.93 5.38
CA VAL A 532 25.06 13.87 5.06
C VAL A 532 26.26 13.19 4.39
N ASP A 533 26.51 11.92 4.73
CA ASP A 533 27.66 11.13 4.25
C ASP A 533 27.29 10.08 3.18
N ILE A 534 26.08 10.17 2.60
CA ILE A 534 25.50 9.22 1.63
C ILE A 534 25.36 9.86 0.25
#